data_AF-A0A7V7ZID7-F1
#
_entry.id   AF-A0A7V7ZID7-F1
#
_cell.length_a   1.000
_cell.length_b   1.000
_cell.length_c   1.000
_cell.angle_alpha   90.00
_cell.angle_beta   90.00
_cell.angle_gamma   90.00
#
_symmetry.space_group_name_H-M   'P 1'
#
loop_
_entity.id
_entity.type
_entity.pdbx_description
1 polymer ?
#
loop_
_entity_poly.entity_id
_entity_poly.type
_entity_poly.pdbx_seq_one_letter_code
_entity_poly.pdbx_strand_id
1 'polypeptide(L)'
;MFVRALAAELIKLRRTLALWMVFIAPLVVVQLQVFIILNKSGNPQAEAVDGTQLVLQNTFAFWLMLMLPLFITLETALLGGMEHDQHAWKHLYAQPTPRWAIYLAKQLVALGMIALSFLALMGFAWLAMAGMSALPLPSISWPQPPWAQVAQMLAYTFGMSWLMLALHLYVSIRWPSYTLSLGVGMVASVAGFLIDMGGSDSLAVRVFPWSLPLNGMMHFIGEAQVQMAQPLLLGMLGGVAVAALGAWHLSLRDAG
;
A
#
# COMPACT_ATOMS: atom_id res chain seq x y z
N MET A 1 -6.79 -27.67 -0.23
CA MET A 1 -6.02 -27.27 0.97
C MET A 1 -5.80 -25.75 1.02
N PHE A 2 -5.28 -25.14 -0.05
CA PHE A 2 -5.10 -23.69 -0.15
C PHE A 2 -6.37 -22.85 0.13
N VAL A 3 -7.51 -23.20 -0.48
CA VAL A 3 -8.79 -22.50 -0.26
C VAL A 3 -9.23 -22.49 1.21
N ARG A 4 -8.95 -23.56 1.95
CA ARG A 4 -9.27 -23.65 3.39
C ARG A 4 -8.35 -22.75 4.21
N ALA A 5 -7.06 -22.68 3.85
CA ALA A 5 -6.12 -21.74 4.47
C ALA A 5 -6.53 -20.28 4.22
N LEU A 6 -6.93 -19.96 2.98
CA LEU A 6 -7.42 -18.63 2.62
C LEU A 6 -8.70 -18.26 3.40
N ALA A 7 -9.67 -19.17 3.48
CA ALA A 7 -10.89 -18.95 4.25
C ALA A 7 -10.60 -18.74 5.75
N ALA A 8 -9.66 -19.50 6.31
CA ALA A 8 -9.25 -19.34 7.70
C ALA A 8 -8.62 -17.96 7.96
N GLU A 9 -7.73 -17.49 7.07
CA GLU A 9 -7.14 -16.15 7.17
C GLU A 9 -8.20 -15.04 7.04
N LEU A 10 -9.17 -15.17 6.11
CA LEU A 10 -10.27 -14.20 5.96
C LEU A 10 -11.15 -14.10 7.23
N ILE A 11 -11.42 -15.23 7.89
CA ILE A 11 -12.18 -15.26 9.14
C ILE A 11 -11.40 -14.58 10.27
N LYS A 12 -10.09 -14.83 10.38
CA LYS A 12 -9.23 -14.11 11.35
C LYS A 12 -9.28 -12.61 11.10
N LEU A 13 -9.23 -12.21 9.83
CA LEU A 13 -9.20 -10.81 9.44
C LEU A 13 -10.46 -10.04 9.82
N ARG A 14 -11.64 -10.65 9.67
CA ARG A 14 -12.90 -10.05 10.13
C ARG A 14 -12.92 -9.72 11.62
N ARG A 15 -12.13 -10.42 12.43
CA ARG A 15 -12.05 -10.19 13.89
C ARG A 15 -10.90 -9.24 14.25
N THR A 16 -10.12 -8.79 13.28
CA THR A 16 -8.96 -7.90 13.50
C THR A 16 -9.28 -6.47 13.13
N LEU A 17 -8.68 -5.52 13.85
CA LEU A 17 -8.75 -4.09 13.53
C LEU A 17 -8.09 -3.75 12.18
N ALA A 18 -7.30 -4.67 11.61
CA ALA A 18 -6.63 -4.48 10.32
C ALA A 18 -7.63 -4.22 9.17
N LEU A 19 -8.82 -4.84 9.20
CA LEU A 19 -9.85 -4.58 8.19
C LEU A 19 -10.40 -3.16 8.26
N TRP A 20 -10.48 -2.57 9.45
CA TRP A 20 -10.87 -1.17 9.61
C TRP A 20 -9.80 -0.22 9.08
N MET A 21 -8.52 -0.57 9.25
CA MET A 21 -7.40 0.24 8.74
C MET A 21 -7.43 0.42 7.22
N VAL A 22 -7.95 -0.57 6.47
CA VAL A 22 -8.15 -0.49 5.01
C VAL A 22 -8.98 0.72 4.61
N PHE A 23 -9.94 1.13 5.44
CA PHE A 23 -10.79 2.30 5.18
C PHE A 23 -10.29 3.54 5.91
N ILE A 24 -9.80 3.39 7.15
CA ILE A 24 -9.33 4.52 7.95
C ILE A 24 -8.12 5.20 7.30
N ALA A 25 -7.12 4.42 6.85
CA ALA A 25 -5.91 4.98 6.25
C ALA A 25 -6.21 5.88 5.04
N PRO A 26 -6.94 5.42 4.00
CA PRO A 26 -7.24 6.28 2.85
C PRO A 26 -8.17 7.44 3.21
N LEU A 27 -9.11 7.24 4.15
CA LEU A 27 -9.97 8.32 4.63
C LEU A 27 -9.17 9.44 5.27
N VAL A 28 -8.19 9.12 6.13
CA VAL A 28 -7.34 10.12 6.79
C VAL A 28 -6.55 10.93 5.75
N VAL A 29 -6.01 10.28 4.71
CA VAL A 29 -5.30 10.99 3.63
C VAL A 29 -6.21 11.95 2.91
N VAL A 30 -7.39 11.48 2.47
CA VAL A 30 -8.34 12.31 1.74
C VAL A 30 -8.80 13.49 2.58
N GLN A 31 -9.12 13.28 3.85
CA GLN A 31 -9.56 14.36 4.74
C GLN A 31 -8.46 15.38 5.01
N LEU A 32 -7.22 14.93 5.16
CA LEU A 32 -6.07 15.82 5.26
C LEU A 32 -5.94 16.69 3.99
N GLN A 33 -6.12 16.11 2.80
CA GLN A 33 -6.05 16.87 1.55
C GLN A 33 -7.20 17.87 1.40
N VAL A 34 -8.42 17.47 1.73
CA VAL A 34 -9.58 18.37 1.75
C VAL A 34 -9.28 19.56 2.67
N PHE A 35 -8.78 19.31 3.88
CA PHE A 35 -8.41 20.36 4.83
C PHE A 35 -7.32 21.29 4.29
N ILE A 36 -6.26 20.74 3.67
CA ILE A 36 -5.19 21.55 3.07
C ILE A 36 -5.73 22.45 1.96
N ILE A 37 -6.60 21.94 1.09
CA ILE A 37 -7.14 22.71 -0.05
C ILE A 37 -8.09 23.80 0.45
N LEU A 38 -8.98 23.51 1.39
CA LEU A 38 -9.91 24.49 1.97
C LEU A 38 -9.19 25.66 2.67
N ASN A 39 -8.05 25.39 3.32
CA ASN A 39 -7.24 26.44 3.93
C ASN A 39 -6.50 27.30 2.89
N LYS A 40 -6.14 26.73 1.73
CA LYS A 40 -5.47 27.46 0.64
C LYS A 40 -6.44 28.25 -0.23
N SER A 41 -7.70 27.83 -0.35
CA SER A 41 -8.70 28.47 -1.22
C SER A 41 -9.21 29.84 -0.72
N GLY A 42 -8.83 30.25 0.49
CA GLY A 42 -9.19 31.55 1.06
C GLY A 42 -8.41 32.75 0.50
N ASN A 43 -7.46 32.55 -0.43
CA ASN A 43 -6.69 33.63 -1.04
C ASN A 43 -7.35 34.13 -2.34
N PRO A 44 -7.95 35.33 -2.37
CA PRO A 44 -8.67 35.85 -3.54
C PRO A 44 -7.80 36.19 -4.75
N GLN A 45 -6.47 36.17 -4.61
CA GLN A 45 -5.51 36.43 -5.69
C GLN A 45 -4.97 35.15 -6.35
N ALA A 46 -5.45 33.97 -5.94
CA ALA A 46 -5.03 32.72 -6.54
C ALA A 46 -5.56 32.58 -7.98
N GLU A 47 -4.69 32.21 -8.92
CA GLU A 47 -5.07 31.84 -10.28
C GLU A 47 -6.12 30.72 -10.27
N ALA A 48 -6.91 30.60 -11.34
CA ALA A 48 -7.87 29.51 -11.48
C ALA A 48 -7.13 28.16 -11.47
N VAL A 49 -7.38 27.33 -10.45
CA VAL A 49 -6.74 26.01 -10.29
C VAL A 49 -7.71 24.90 -10.67
N ASP A 50 -7.20 23.85 -11.31
CA ASP A 50 -7.91 22.58 -11.47
C ASP A 50 -7.93 21.84 -10.12
N GLY A 51 -9.07 21.92 -9.42
CA GLY A 51 -9.28 21.27 -8.14
C GLY A 51 -9.30 19.75 -8.23
N THR A 52 -9.79 19.21 -9.35
CA THR A 52 -9.82 17.77 -9.61
C THR A 52 -8.41 17.22 -9.69
N GLN A 53 -7.55 17.85 -10.51
CA GLN A 53 -6.14 17.47 -10.63
C GLN A 53 -5.41 17.63 -9.28
N LEU A 54 -5.65 18.74 -8.57
CA LEU A 54 -5.04 19.00 -7.27
C LEU A 54 -5.40 17.95 -6.22
N VAL A 55 -6.69 17.59 -6.11
CA VAL A 55 -7.14 16.56 -5.17
C VAL A 55 -6.51 15.22 -5.53
N LEU A 56 -6.57 14.80 -6.79
CA LEU A 56 -6.03 13.50 -7.21
C LEU A 56 -4.52 13.44 -7.00
N GLN A 57 -3.75 14.38 -7.54
CA GLN A 57 -2.30 14.36 -7.45
C GLN A 57 -1.82 14.39 -5.99
N ASN A 58 -2.32 15.31 -5.17
CA ASN A 58 -1.86 15.39 -3.77
C ASN A 58 -2.29 14.18 -2.95
N THR A 59 -3.52 13.68 -3.14
CA THR A 59 -4.02 12.49 -2.43
C THR A 59 -3.17 11.28 -2.78
N PHE A 60 -2.90 11.03 -4.06
CA PHE A 60 -2.08 9.89 -4.47
C PHE A 60 -0.61 10.07 -4.08
N ALA A 61 -0.03 11.26 -4.18
CA ALA A 61 1.35 11.49 -3.74
C ALA A 61 1.53 11.18 -2.25
N PHE A 62 0.66 11.73 -1.39
CA PHE A 62 0.71 11.46 0.04
C PHE A 62 0.43 9.99 0.36
N TRP A 63 -0.50 9.37 -0.36
CA TRP A 63 -0.78 7.95 -0.21
C TRP A 63 0.46 7.11 -0.55
N LEU A 64 1.07 7.30 -1.72
CA LEU A 64 2.15 6.45 -2.21
C LEU A 64 3.46 6.67 -1.47
N MET A 65 3.79 7.91 -1.14
CA MET A 65 5.08 8.28 -0.57
C MET A 65 5.13 8.04 0.96
N LEU A 66 4.00 8.19 1.65
CA LEU A 66 3.95 8.13 3.11
C LEU A 66 3.05 7.01 3.62
N MET A 67 1.75 7.04 3.28
CA MET A 67 0.77 6.20 3.95
C MET A 67 0.79 4.75 3.49
N LEU A 68 1.10 4.46 2.23
CA LEU A 68 1.16 3.11 1.69
C LEU A 68 2.29 2.31 2.37
N PRO A 69 3.55 2.78 2.45
CA PRO A 69 4.58 2.12 3.25
C PRO A 69 4.16 1.84 4.70
N LEU A 70 3.60 2.84 5.39
CA LEU A 70 3.14 2.70 6.77
C LEU A 70 1.98 1.71 6.91
N PHE A 71 1.07 1.70 5.95
CA PHE A 71 -0.05 0.77 5.90
C PHE A 71 0.44 -0.67 5.71
N ILE A 72 1.33 -0.92 4.72
CA ILE A 72 1.88 -2.26 4.47
C ILE A 72 2.64 -2.78 5.70
N THR A 73 3.46 -1.93 6.31
CA THR A 73 4.27 -2.31 7.48
C THR A 73 3.40 -2.67 8.67
N LEU A 74 2.37 -1.86 8.97
CA LEU A 74 1.43 -2.15 10.03
C LEU A 74 0.63 -3.42 9.74
N GLU A 75 0.11 -3.56 8.52
CA GLU A 75 -0.74 -4.69 8.14
C GLU A 75 0.03 -6.01 8.21
N THR A 76 1.23 -6.06 7.63
CA THR A 76 2.07 -7.25 7.67
C THR A 76 2.53 -7.57 9.10
N ALA A 77 2.85 -6.56 9.92
CA ALA A 77 3.16 -6.75 11.33
C ALA A 77 1.98 -7.32 12.11
N LEU A 78 0.74 -6.88 11.85
CA LEU A 78 -0.47 -7.45 12.45
C LEU A 78 -0.70 -8.89 11.98
N LEU A 79 -0.54 -9.15 10.68
CA LEU A 79 -0.72 -10.49 10.08
C LEU A 79 0.28 -11.52 10.61
N GLY A 80 1.54 -11.13 10.82
CA GLY A 80 2.57 -11.98 11.41
C GLY A 80 2.50 -12.04 12.94
N GLY A 81 2.13 -10.94 13.60
CA GLY A 81 1.95 -10.89 15.06
C GLY A 81 0.85 -11.84 15.55
N MET A 82 -0.27 -11.94 14.82
CA MET A 82 -1.33 -12.91 15.12
C MET A 82 -0.86 -14.36 15.20
N GLU A 83 0.20 -14.73 14.48
CA GLU A 83 0.74 -16.08 14.57
C GLU A 83 1.50 -16.25 15.88
N HIS A 84 2.33 -15.27 16.23
CA HIS A 84 3.23 -15.33 17.39
C HIS A 84 2.49 -15.18 18.73
N ASP A 85 1.46 -14.34 18.82
CA ASP A 85 0.78 -14.01 20.08
C ASP A 85 -0.09 -15.13 20.67
N GLN A 86 -0.57 -16.09 19.86
CA GLN A 86 -1.62 -17.00 20.31
C GLN A 86 -1.16 -18.42 20.67
N HIS A 87 0.15 -18.70 20.73
CA HIS A 87 0.66 -20.08 20.64
C HIS A 87 -0.01 -20.90 19.51
N ALA A 88 -0.61 -20.20 18.53
CA ALA A 88 -1.48 -20.76 17.52
C ALA A 88 -0.68 -21.68 16.61
N TRP A 89 0.63 -21.45 16.49
CA TRP A 89 1.60 -22.36 15.90
C TRP A 89 1.35 -23.81 16.33
N LYS A 90 1.17 -24.11 17.62
CA LYS A 90 0.96 -25.50 18.10
C LYS A 90 -0.36 -26.11 17.61
N HIS A 91 -1.42 -25.31 17.46
CA HIS A 91 -2.72 -25.78 16.96
C HIS A 91 -2.77 -25.81 15.43
N LEU A 92 -2.08 -24.89 14.76
CA LEU A 92 -1.89 -24.85 13.31
C LEU A 92 -1.02 -26.01 12.83
N TYR A 93 -0.01 -26.40 13.62
CA TYR A 93 0.84 -27.56 13.37
C TYR A 93 0.13 -28.91 13.53
N ALA A 94 -1.03 -28.95 14.20
CA ALA A 94 -1.86 -30.14 14.28
C ALA A 94 -2.80 -30.30 13.06
N GLN A 95 -2.96 -29.25 12.25
CA GLN A 95 -3.77 -29.33 11.03
C GLN A 95 -2.93 -29.82 9.84
N PRO A 96 -3.47 -30.70 8.97
CA PRO A 96 -2.78 -31.26 7.82
C PRO A 96 -2.67 -30.25 6.65
N THR A 97 -2.46 -28.98 6.95
CA THR A 97 -2.28 -27.92 5.94
C THR A 97 -0.81 -27.59 5.78
N PRO A 98 -0.28 -27.63 4.55
CA PRO A 98 1.13 -27.35 4.33
C PRO A 98 1.47 -25.87 4.61
N ARG A 99 2.63 -25.63 5.25
CA ARG A 99 3.07 -24.31 5.72
C ARG A 99 3.20 -23.28 4.59
N TRP A 100 3.64 -23.72 3.41
CA TRP A 100 3.71 -22.88 2.21
C TRP A 100 2.33 -22.32 1.81
N ALA A 101 1.25 -23.09 2.00
CA ALA A 101 -0.10 -22.67 1.64
C ALA A 101 -0.63 -21.60 2.60
N ILE A 102 -0.22 -21.63 3.86
CA ILE A 102 -0.55 -20.59 4.85
C ILE A 102 0.17 -19.29 4.51
N TYR A 103 1.46 -19.36 4.18
CA TYR A 103 2.23 -18.19 3.76
C TYR A 103 1.64 -17.53 2.51
N LEU A 104 1.37 -18.31 1.46
CA LEU A 104 0.76 -17.78 0.23
C LEU A 104 -0.66 -17.25 0.45
N ALA A 105 -1.45 -17.87 1.34
CA ALA A 105 -2.76 -17.35 1.70
C ALA A 105 -2.66 -15.97 2.36
N LYS A 106 -1.71 -15.77 3.29
CA LYS A 106 -1.45 -14.44 3.89
C LYS A 106 -1.00 -13.42 2.86
N GLN A 107 -0.12 -13.81 1.93
CA GLN A 107 0.32 -12.93 0.86
C GLN A 107 -0.87 -12.46 0.01
N LEU A 108 -1.77 -13.37 -0.40
CA LEU A 108 -2.97 -13.01 -1.16
C LEU A 108 -3.94 -12.14 -0.36
N VAL A 109 -4.09 -12.43 0.92
CA VAL A 109 -4.94 -11.65 1.82
C VAL A 109 -4.41 -10.23 1.95
N ALA A 110 -3.09 -10.07 2.15
CA ALA A 110 -2.47 -8.76 2.26
C ALA A 110 -2.56 -7.97 0.95
N LEU A 111 -2.35 -8.64 -0.19
CA LEU A 111 -2.59 -8.05 -1.50
C LEU A 111 -4.05 -7.61 -1.67
N GLY A 112 -5.01 -8.43 -1.22
CA GLY A 112 -6.43 -8.10 -1.25
C GLY A 112 -6.78 -6.88 -0.40
N MET A 113 -6.16 -6.73 0.77
CA MET A 113 -6.33 -5.57 1.64
C MET A 113 -5.79 -4.29 1.00
N ILE A 114 -4.57 -4.32 0.44
CA ILE A 114 -4.02 -3.18 -0.30
C ILE A 114 -4.90 -2.81 -1.50
N ALA A 115 -5.35 -3.80 -2.29
CA ALA A 115 -6.24 -3.55 -3.43
C ALA A 115 -7.54 -2.89 -2.97
N LEU A 116 -8.13 -3.35 -1.86
CA LEU A 116 -9.32 -2.74 -1.28
C LEU A 116 -9.04 -1.32 -0.77
N SER A 117 -7.87 -1.06 -0.18
CA SER A 117 -7.46 0.29 0.26
C SER A 117 -7.33 1.25 -0.92
N PHE A 118 -6.80 0.80 -2.07
CA PHE A 118 -6.74 1.62 -3.28
C PHE A 118 -8.13 1.95 -3.84
N LEU A 119 -9.05 0.97 -3.83
CA LEU A 119 -10.44 1.20 -4.23
C LEU A 119 -11.15 2.17 -3.28
N ALA A 120 -10.93 2.01 -1.97
CA ALA A 120 -11.46 2.92 -0.96
C ALA A 120 -10.91 4.33 -1.13
N LEU A 121 -9.61 4.49 -1.38
CA LEU A 121 -8.98 5.77 -1.69
C LEU A 121 -9.62 6.44 -2.90
N MET A 122 -9.84 5.69 -3.99
CA MET A 122 -10.49 6.20 -5.19
C MET A 122 -11.92 6.66 -4.92
N GLY A 123 -12.69 5.87 -4.17
CA GLY A 123 -14.05 6.22 -3.75
C GLY A 123 -14.12 7.45 -2.85
N PHE A 124 -13.23 7.54 -1.85
CA PHE A 124 -13.15 8.69 -0.95
C PHE A 124 -12.68 9.95 -1.68
N ALA A 125 -11.72 9.85 -2.60
CA ALA A 125 -11.30 10.98 -3.42
C ALA A 125 -12.46 11.49 -4.30
N TRP A 126 -13.26 10.60 -4.89
CA TRP A 126 -14.47 10.99 -5.62
C TRP A 126 -15.48 11.72 -4.72
N LEU A 127 -15.77 11.19 -3.53
CA LEU A 127 -16.67 11.82 -2.56
C LEU A 127 -16.17 13.20 -2.11
N ALA A 128 -14.86 13.34 -1.90
CA ALA A 128 -14.24 14.61 -1.54
C ALA A 128 -14.41 15.65 -2.65
N MET A 129 -14.14 15.29 -3.91
CA MET A 129 -14.34 16.19 -5.05
C MET A 129 -15.81 16.59 -5.20
N ALA A 130 -16.73 15.62 -5.10
CA ALA A 130 -18.17 15.89 -5.15
C ALA A 130 -18.60 16.86 -4.04
N GLY A 131 -18.15 16.64 -2.80
CA GLY A 131 -18.45 17.52 -1.66
C GLY A 131 -17.86 18.92 -1.81
N MET A 132 -16.63 19.04 -2.30
CA MET A 132 -15.97 20.34 -2.49
C MET A 132 -16.53 21.12 -3.68
N SER A 133 -17.00 20.44 -4.74
CA SER A 133 -17.66 21.08 -5.88
C SER A 133 -18.99 21.76 -5.52
N ALA A 134 -19.62 21.33 -4.42
CA ALA A 134 -20.83 21.95 -3.89
C ALA A 134 -20.53 23.22 -3.08
N LEU A 135 -19.28 23.48 -2.72
CA LEU A 135 -18.88 24.69 -1.99
C LEU A 135 -18.64 25.84 -2.98
N PRO A 136 -19.03 27.07 -2.63
CA PRO A 136 -18.79 28.24 -3.47
C PRO A 136 -17.30 28.63 -3.40
N LEU A 137 -16.46 27.91 -4.13
CA LEU A 137 -15.01 28.13 -4.26
C LEU A 137 -14.72 28.79 -5.61
N PRO A 138 -14.67 30.14 -5.72
CA PRO A 138 -14.68 30.84 -7.01
C PRO A 138 -13.41 30.65 -7.83
N SER A 139 -12.29 30.29 -7.19
CA SER A 139 -10.97 30.11 -7.80
C SER A 139 -10.66 28.65 -8.20
N ILE A 140 -11.58 27.71 -7.94
CA ILE A 140 -11.34 26.28 -8.17
C ILE A 140 -12.36 25.72 -9.14
N SER A 141 -11.87 25.13 -10.23
CA SER A 141 -12.68 24.39 -11.18
C SER A 141 -12.69 22.89 -10.84
N TRP A 142 -13.80 22.21 -11.16
CA TRP A 142 -13.99 20.79 -10.89
C TRP A 142 -14.32 20.01 -12.17
N PRO A 143 -13.38 19.91 -13.13
CA PRO A 143 -13.58 19.15 -14.35
C PRO A 143 -13.75 17.65 -14.06
N GLN A 144 -14.39 16.92 -14.97
CA GLN A 144 -14.58 15.48 -14.81
C GLN A 144 -13.21 14.75 -14.81
N PRO A 145 -12.89 14.00 -13.75
CA PRO A 145 -11.63 13.29 -13.67
C PRO A 145 -11.54 12.12 -14.66
N PRO A 146 -10.35 11.84 -15.21
CA PRO A 146 -10.12 10.73 -16.12
C PRO A 146 -10.04 9.39 -15.36
N TRP A 147 -11.17 8.91 -14.84
CA TRP A 147 -11.25 7.69 -13.99
C TRP A 147 -10.57 6.46 -14.59
N ALA A 148 -10.63 6.29 -15.91
CA ALA A 148 -9.97 5.17 -16.58
C ALA A 148 -8.44 5.23 -16.42
N GLN A 149 -7.84 6.42 -16.56
CA GLN A 149 -6.40 6.63 -16.37
C GLN A 149 -6.02 6.48 -14.90
N VAL A 150 -6.84 7.01 -13.98
CA VAL A 150 -6.64 6.83 -12.54
C VAL A 150 -6.67 5.35 -12.15
N ALA A 151 -7.66 4.59 -12.62
CA ALA A 151 -7.76 3.15 -12.36
C ALA A 151 -6.56 2.38 -12.93
N GLN A 152 -6.10 2.75 -14.13
CA GLN A 152 -4.91 2.16 -14.74
C GLN A 152 -3.64 2.45 -13.92
N MET A 153 -3.47 3.71 -13.47
CA MET A 153 -2.38 4.10 -12.57
C MET A 153 -2.38 3.28 -11.29
N LEU A 154 -3.55 3.16 -10.64
CA LEU A 154 -3.70 2.37 -9.42
C LEU A 154 -3.35 0.89 -9.64
N ALA A 155 -3.74 0.30 -10.78
CA ALA A 155 -3.40 -1.08 -11.10
C ALA A 155 -1.89 -1.30 -11.26
N TYR A 156 -1.18 -0.38 -11.94
CA TYR A 156 0.27 -0.47 -12.08
C TYR A 156 0.98 -0.28 -10.75
N THR A 157 0.58 0.75 -9.99
CA THR A 157 1.18 1.05 -8.69
C THR A 157 0.92 -0.07 -7.67
N PHE A 158 -0.24 -0.72 -7.73
CA PHE A 158 -0.51 -1.94 -6.98
C PHE A 158 0.51 -3.04 -7.29
N GLY A 159 0.76 -3.33 -8.58
CA GLY A 159 1.77 -4.31 -8.99
C GLY A 159 3.19 -3.94 -8.53
N MET A 160 3.54 -2.65 -8.58
CA MET A 160 4.83 -2.13 -8.10
C MET A 160 5.03 -2.31 -6.59
N SER A 161 3.94 -2.23 -5.81
CA SER A 161 3.97 -2.38 -4.34
C SER A 161 4.17 -3.81 -3.84
N TRP A 162 4.05 -4.82 -4.70
CA TRP A 162 4.08 -6.23 -4.28
C TRP A 162 5.42 -6.64 -3.66
N LEU A 163 6.55 -6.22 -4.24
CA LEU A 163 7.88 -6.49 -3.66
C LEU A 163 8.00 -5.96 -2.23
N MET A 164 7.55 -4.71 -2.00
CA MET A 164 7.53 -4.11 -0.66
C MET A 164 6.69 -4.94 0.32
N LEU A 165 5.46 -5.32 -0.07
CA LEU A 165 4.60 -6.18 0.75
C LEU A 165 5.27 -7.52 1.05
N ALA A 166 5.85 -8.18 0.05
CA ALA A 166 6.47 -9.49 0.20
C ALA A 166 7.64 -9.46 1.20
N LEU A 167 8.46 -8.41 1.13
CA LEU A 167 9.57 -8.21 2.07
C LEU A 167 9.07 -8.04 3.50
N HIS A 168 8.07 -7.19 3.72
CA HIS A 168 7.53 -6.96 5.07
C HIS A 168 6.85 -8.20 5.63
N LEU A 169 6.07 -8.93 4.82
CA LEU A 169 5.45 -10.17 5.29
C LEU A 169 6.51 -11.22 5.63
N TYR A 170 7.55 -11.34 4.80
CA TYR A 170 8.66 -12.26 5.09
C TYR A 170 9.36 -11.91 6.41
N VAL A 171 9.67 -10.62 6.63
CA VAL A 171 10.26 -10.14 7.88
C VAL A 171 9.33 -10.44 9.06
N SER A 172 8.05 -10.10 8.95
CA SER A 172 7.09 -10.28 10.04
C SER A 172 6.93 -11.74 10.48
N ILE A 173 7.00 -12.69 9.54
CA ILE A 173 6.90 -14.12 9.85
C ILE A 173 8.24 -14.68 10.33
N ARG A 174 9.36 -14.12 9.84
CA ARG A 174 10.71 -14.61 10.19
C ARG A 174 11.11 -14.33 11.63
N TRP A 175 10.62 -13.22 12.20
CA TRP A 175 10.95 -12.79 13.55
C TRP A 175 9.71 -12.68 14.43
N PRO A 176 9.73 -13.25 15.64
CA PRO A 176 8.57 -13.25 16.54
C PRO A 176 8.27 -11.91 17.19
N SER A 177 9.15 -10.92 17.03
CA SER A 177 8.98 -9.60 17.64
C SER A 177 8.18 -8.68 16.71
N TYR A 178 6.96 -8.37 17.12
CA TYR A 178 6.11 -7.36 16.48
C TYR A 178 6.85 -6.02 16.31
N THR A 179 7.55 -5.58 17.37
CA THR A 179 8.32 -4.33 17.39
C THR A 179 9.44 -4.32 16.35
N LEU A 180 10.10 -5.47 16.12
CA LEU A 180 11.16 -5.56 15.13
C LEU A 180 10.62 -5.43 13.70
N SER A 181 9.52 -6.14 13.40
CA SER A 181 8.86 -6.05 12.10
C SER A 181 8.43 -4.62 11.80
N LEU A 182 7.81 -3.96 12.77
CA LEU A 182 7.36 -2.58 12.63
C LEU A 182 8.53 -1.60 12.48
N GLY A 183 9.59 -1.76 13.28
CA GLY A 183 10.78 -0.92 13.23
C GLY A 183 11.52 -0.98 11.90
N VAL A 184 11.73 -2.19 11.35
CA VAL A 184 12.29 -2.38 10.00
C VAL A 184 11.39 -1.70 8.95
N GLY A 185 10.08 -1.83 9.13
CA GLY A 185 9.08 -1.13 8.35
C GLY A 185 9.25 0.38 8.30
N MET A 186 9.31 1.00 9.48
CA MET A 186 9.45 2.44 9.64
C MET A 186 10.77 2.95 9.05
N VAL A 187 11.89 2.29 9.36
CA VAL A 187 13.21 2.69 8.83
C VAL A 187 13.24 2.63 7.31
N ALA A 188 12.72 1.57 6.70
CA ALA A 188 12.70 1.43 5.25
C ALA A 188 11.74 2.42 4.58
N SER A 189 10.61 2.74 5.22
CA SER A 189 9.66 3.76 4.74
C SER A 189 10.28 5.16 4.76
N VAL A 190 10.97 5.51 5.86
CA VAL A 190 11.69 6.79 5.98
C VAL A 190 12.83 6.85 4.97
N ALA A 191 13.59 5.77 4.79
CA ALA A 191 14.65 5.71 3.78
C ALA A 191 14.09 5.92 2.37
N GLY A 192 12.97 5.29 2.02
CA GLY A 192 12.30 5.47 0.73
C GLY A 192 11.88 6.91 0.49
N PHE A 193 11.22 7.51 1.48
CA PHE A 193 10.83 8.92 1.44
C PHE A 193 12.03 9.86 1.23
N LEU A 194 13.14 9.64 1.95
CA LEU A 194 14.35 10.44 1.81
C LEU A 194 15.04 10.23 0.44
N ILE A 195 15.03 9.02 -0.09
CA ILE A 195 15.55 8.70 -1.42
C ILE A 195 14.73 9.43 -2.49
N ASP A 196 13.40 9.42 -2.37
CA ASP A 196 12.51 10.09 -3.31
C ASP A 196 12.66 11.62 -3.25
N MET A 197 12.93 12.19 -2.06
CA MET A 197 13.25 13.61 -1.91
C MET A 197 14.67 13.98 -2.38
N GLY A 198 15.62 13.05 -2.31
CA GLY A 198 17.04 13.28 -2.58
C GLY A 198 17.39 13.48 -4.06
N GLY A 199 16.44 13.32 -4.97
CA GLY A 199 16.61 13.57 -6.40
C GLY A 199 16.38 12.32 -7.26
N SER A 200 15.85 12.56 -8.46
CA SER A 200 15.16 11.59 -9.30
C SER A 200 16.05 10.73 -10.23
N ASP A 201 17.37 10.95 -10.25
CA ASP A 201 18.28 10.22 -11.15
C ASP A 201 19.18 9.18 -10.45
N SER A 202 18.98 8.94 -9.16
CA SER A 202 19.75 7.94 -8.44
C SER A 202 19.30 6.51 -8.77
N LEU A 203 20.24 5.57 -8.83
CA LEU A 203 19.93 4.12 -8.92
C LEU A 203 19.03 3.65 -7.77
N ALA A 204 19.09 4.34 -6.62
CA ALA A 204 18.27 4.06 -5.47
C ALA A 204 16.77 4.25 -5.76
N VAL A 205 16.36 5.38 -6.37
CA VAL A 205 14.94 5.63 -6.74
C VAL A 205 14.41 4.57 -7.71
N ARG A 206 15.28 4.05 -8.59
CA ARG A 206 14.91 3.07 -9.63
C ARG A 206 14.72 1.65 -9.12
N VAL A 207 15.37 1.28 -8.02
CA VAL A 207 15.45 -0.11 -7.54
C VAL A 207 14.86 -0.29 -6.14
N PHE A 208 14.85 0.75 -5.33
CA PHE A 208 14.42 0.65 -3.94
C PHE A 208 12.91 0.32 -3.85
N PRO A 209 12.51 -0.79 -3.20
CA PRO A 209 11.12 -1.28 -3.23
C PRO A 209 10.06 -0.27 -2.76
N TRP A 210 10.41 0.62 -1.84
CA TRP A 210 9.50 1.64 -1.29
C TRP A 210 9.32 2.84 -2.23
N SER A 211 10.25 3.05 -3.16
CA SER A 211 10.20 4.10 -4.19
C SER A 211 9.47 3.64 -5.46
N LEU A 212 9.39 2.32 -5.71
CA LEU A 212 8.76 1.77 -6.92
C LEU A 212 7.29 2.23 -7.11
N PRO A 213 6.41 2.21 -6.10
CA PRO A 213 5.01 2.59 -6.27
C PRO A 213 4.82 4.02 -6.77
N LEU A 214 5.66 4.95 -6.31
CA LEU A 214 5.60 6.37 -6.68
C LEU A 214 5.88 6.58 -8.18
N ASN A 215 6.79 5.78 -8.76
CA ASN A 215 7.12 5.84 -10.19
C ASN A 215 5.90 5.61 -11.09
N GLY A 216 4.92 4.81 -10.63
CA GLY A 216 3.63 4.66 -11.30
C GLY A 216 2.95 6.00 -11.46
N MET A 217 2.74 6.75 -10.39
CA MET A 217 2.13 8.08 -10.45
C MET A 217 2.94 9.06 -11.30
N MET A 218 4.27 9.10 -11.14
CA MET A 218 5.15 10.00 -11.92
C MET A 218 4.96 9.81 -13.43
N HIS A 219 4.71 8.57 -13.88
CA HIS A 219 4.45 8.28 -15.29
C HIS A 219 3.15 8.89 -15.79
N PHE A 220 2.09 8.84 -14.99
CA PHE A 220 0.79 9.37 -15.38
C PHE A 220 0.73 10.90 -15.38
N ILE A 221 1.51 11.56 -14.52
CA ILE A 221 1.61 13.02 -14.50
C ILE A 221 2.62 13.57 -15.53
N GLY A 222 3.26 12.69 -16.32
CA GLY A 222 4.24 13.09 -17.34
C GLY A 222 5.62 13.46 -16.81
N GLU A 223 5.89 13.18 -15.53
CA GLU A 223 7.16 13.49 -14.85
C GLU A 223 8.05 12.25 -14.65
N ALA A 224 7.69 11.10 -15.24
CA ALA A 224 8.49 9.90 -15.12
C ALA A 224 9.85 10.03 -15.81
N GLN A 225 10.90 9.79 -15.03
CA GLN A 225 12.27 9.66 -15.50
C GLN A 225 12.64 8.20 -15.85
N VAL A 226 11.79 7.25 -15.47
CA VAL A 226 12.01 5.81 -15.64
C VAL A 226 10.91 5.23 -16.52
N GLN A 227 11.28 4.33 -17.44
CA GLN A 227 10.30 3.60 -18.25
C GLN A 227 9.43 2.72 -17.34
N MET A 228 8.10 2.81 -17.49
CA MET A 228 7.12 2.15 -16.63
C MET A 228 7.33 0.63 -16.47
N ALA A 229 7.88 -0.03 -17.48
CA ALA A 229 8.14 -1.47 -17.46
C ALA A 229 9.13 -1.88 -16.36
N GLN A 230 10.18 -1.10 -16.10
CA GLN A 230 11.22 -1.46 -15.14
C GLN A 230 10.70 -1.55 -13.69
N PRO A 231 10.08 -0.51 -13.09
CA PRO A 231 9.58 -0.59 -11.72
C PRO A 231 8.45 -1.61 -11.58
N LEU A 232 7.63 -1.79 -12.62
CA LEU A 232 6.58 -2.80 -12.62
C LEU A 232 7.17 -4.22 -12.59
N LEU A 233 8.17 -4.50 -13.43
CA LEU A 233 8.84 -5.80 -13.43
C LEU A 233 9.56 -6.07 -12.12
N LEU A 234 10.25 -5.08 -11.55
CA LEU A 234 10.90 -5.23 -10.24
C LEU A 234 9.88 -5.51 -9.14
N GLY A 235 8.77 -4.78 -9.10
CA GLY A 235 7.71 -5.00 -8.12
C GLY A 235 7.06 -6.38 -8.24
N MET A 236 6.70 -6.79 -9.45
CA MET A 236 6.01 -8.06 -9.69
C MET A 236 6.97 -9.27 -9.57
N LEU A 237 8.07 -9.29 -10.31
CA LEU A 237 9.02 -10.41 -10.29
C LEU A 237 9.71 -10.52 -8.93
N GLY A 238 10.09 -9.39 -8.34
CA GLY A 238 10.63 -9.35 -6.99
C GLY A 238 9.61 -9.83 -5.96
N GLY A 239 8.35 -9.39 -6.06
CA GLY A 239 7.25 -9.85 -5.21
C GLY A 239 7.04 -11.36 -5.29
N VAL A 240 7.00 -11.92 -6.50
CA VAL A 240 6.89 -13.37 -6.73
C VAL A 240 8.11 -14.11 -6.17
N ALA A 241 9.32 -13.62 -6.43
CA ALA A 241 10.55 -14.25 -5.95
C ALA A 241 10.61 -14.29 -4.42
N VAL A 242 10.34 -13.17 -3.74
CA VAL A 242 10.34 -13.11 -2.27
C VAL A 242 9.20 -13.95 -1.70
N ALA A 243 8.02 -13.95 -2.32
CA ALA A 243 6.91 -14.79 -1.87
C ALA A 243 7.21 -16.30 -2.02
N ALA A 244 7.84 -16.71 -3.12
CA ALA A 244 8.27 -18.09 -3.33
C ALA A 244 9.36 -18.50 -2.35
N LEU A 245 10.36 -17.64 -2.11
CA LEU A 245 11.41 -17.86 -1.12
C LEU A 245 10.84 -17.96 0.30
N GLY A 246 9.89 -17.10 0.66
CA GLY A 246 9.22 -17.15 1.96
C GLY A 246 8.42 -18.44 2.15
N ALA A 247 7.66 -18.85 1.13
CA ALA A 247 6.90 -20.10 1.14
C ALA A 247 7.82 -21.33 1.25
N TRP A 248 8.93 -21.35 0.50
CA TRP A 248 9.94 -22.41 0.55
C TRP A 248 10.61 -22.48 1.91
N HIS A 249 11.07 -21.36 2.45
CA HIS A 249 11.73 -21.31 3.75
C HIS A 249 10.82 -21.76 4.90
N LEU A 250 9.51 -21.44 4.85
CA LEU A 250 8.54 -21.96 5.83
C LEU A 250 8.29 -23.45 5.68
N SER A 251 8.40 -24.01 4.47
CA SER A 251 8.25 -25.45 4.25
C SER A 251 9.40 -26.28 4.80
N LEU A 252 10.60 -25.69 4.88
CA LEU A 252 11.80 -26.35 5.42
C LEU A 252 11.90 -26.31 6.94
N ARG A 253 11.16 -25.42 7.60
CA ARG A 253 11.05 -25.45 9.06
C ARG A 253 10.13 -26.61 9.40
N ASP A 254 10.67 -27.79 9.66
CA ASP A 254 9.94 -28.87 10.33
C ASP A 254 10.13 -28.80 11.86
N ALA A 255 9.22 -29.45 12.57
CA ALA A 255 9.01 -29.39 14.02
C ALA A 255 10.31 -29.43 14.85
N GLY A 256 10.58 -28.34 15.56
CA GLY A 256 11.47 -28.28 16.73
C GLY A 256 10.70 -27.67 17.89
#